data_AF-A0A9X2HM22-F1
#
_entry.id   AF-A0A9X2HM22-F1
#
_cell.length_a   1.000
_cell.length_b   1.000
_cell.length_c   1.000
_cell.angle_alpha   90.00
_cell.angle_beta   90.00
_cell.angle_gamma   90.00
#
_symmetry.space_group_name_H-M   'P 1'
#
loop_
_entity.id
_entity.type
_entity.pdbx_description
1 polymer ?
#
loop_
_entity_poly.entity_id
_entity_poly.type
_entity_poly.pdbx_seq_one_letter_code
_entity_poly.pdbx_strand_id
1 'polypeptide(L)' 'MAVKIAGKAPIAVRESLGVARRAFGMADEALFMLGLKAQDRILQTEDFAEGPRAFIEKRAPNWKGR' A
#
# COMPACT_ATOMS: atom_id res chain seq x y z
N MET A 1 12.58 14.62 -2.68
CA MET A 1 11.64 13.75 -3.42
C MET A 1 11.57 12.33 -2.85
N ALA A 2 12.67 11.71 -2.41
CA ALA A 2 12.67 10.37 -1.79
C ALA A 2 11.98 10.28 -0.40
N VAL A 3 12.11 11.32 0.44
CA VAL A 3 11.58 11.34 1.82
C VAL A 3 10.07 11.15 1.90
N LYS A 4 9.32 11.58 0.87
CA LYS A 4 7.85 11.48 0.85
C LYS A 4 7.34 10.03 0.74
N ILE A 5 8.13 9.14 0.13
CA ILE A 5 7.78 7.72 -0.07
C ILE A 5 8.43 6.85 1.00
N ALA A 6 9.66 7.18 1.43
CA ALA A 6 10.43 6.39 2.37
C ALA A 6 9.73 6.11 3.72
N GLY A 7 8.75 6.92 4.11
CA GLY A 7 7.95 6.72 5.32
C GLY A 7 6.70 5.83 5.16
N LYS A 8 6.42 5.29 3.97
CA LYS A 8 5.20 4.51 3.69
C LYS A 8 5.49 3.01 3.70
N ALA A 9 4.46 2.21 4.01
CA ALA A 9 4.55 0.75 3.97
C ALA A 9 4.98 0.27 2.57
N PRO A 10 6.12 -0.44 2.43
CA PRO A 10 6.66 -0.83 1.14
C PRO A 10 5.68 -1.64 0.27
N ILE A 11 4.94 -2.56 0.87
CA ILE A 11 3.97 -3.40 0.13
C ILE A 11 2.84 -2.53 -0.43
N ALA A 12 2.29 -1.62 0.38
CA ALA A 12 1.22 -0.73 -0.07
C ALA A 12 1.68 0.16 -1.24
N VAL A 13 2.90 0.73 -1.16
CA VAL A 13 3.47 1.53 -2.26
C VAL A 13 3.64 0.70 -3.53
N ARG A 14 4.16 -0.53 -3.43
CA ARG A 14 4.35 -1.43 -4.58
C ARG A 14 3.02 -1.77 -5.25
N GLU A 15 2.02 -2.12 -4.46
CA GLU A 15 0.68 -2.47 -4.94
C GLU A 15 0.00 -1.27 -5.62
N SER A 16 -0.01 -0.10 -4.97
CA SER A 16 -0.58 1.13 -5.57
C SER A 16 0.13 1.51 -6.88
N LEU A 17 1.46 1.41 -6.93
CA LEU A 17 2.21 1.65 -8.17
C LEU A 17 1.88 0.63 -9.26
N GLY A 18 1.64 -0.62 -8.89
CA GLY A 18 1.21 -1.69 -9.78
C GLY A 18 -0.13 -1.37 -10.45
N VAL A 19 -1.11 -0.89 -9.68
CA VAL A 19 -2.41 -0.44 -10.22
C VAL A 19 -2.24 0.78 -11.11
N ALA A 20 -1.55 1.82 -10.63
CA ALA A 20 -1.35 3.07 -11.36
C ALA A 20 -0.68 2.87 -12.73
N ARG A 21 0.29 1.96 -12.84
CA ARG A 21 0.96 1.65 -14.11
C ARG A 21 0.03 1.04 -15.17
N ARG A 22 -1.08 0.42 -14.75
CA ARG A 22 -2.06 -0.22 -15.65
C ARG A 22 -3.22 0.71 -16.01
N ALA A 23 -3.32 1.87 -15.36
CA ALA A 23 -4.47 2.76 -15.47
C ALA A 23 -4.75 3.24 -16.89
N PHE A 24 -3.71 3.42 -17.71
CA PHE A 24 -3.85 3.91 -19.09
C PHE A 24 -4.31 2.85 -20.10
N GLY A 25 -4.36 1.56 -19.72
CA GLY A 25 -4.65 0.46 -20.64
C GLY A 25 -5.81 -0.43 -20.22
N MET A 26 -6.54 -0.07 -19.15
CA MET A 26 -7.62 -0.88 -18.58
C MET A 26 -8.85 -0.01 -18.32
N ALA A 27 -10.02 -0.62 -18.43
CA ALA A 27 -11.27 0.03 -18.02
C ALA A 27 -11.32 0.25 -16.50
N ASP A 28 -12.04 1.30 -16.07
CA ASP A 28 -12.16 1.70 -14.67
C ASP A 28 -12.63 0.58 -13.75
N GLU A 29 -13.62 -0.20 -14.17
CA GLU A 29 -14.15 -1.33 -13.39
C GLU A 29 -13.07 -2.41 -13.16
N ALA A 30 -12.27 -2.71 -14.19
CA ALA A 30 -11.18 -3.67 -14.07
C ALA A 30 -10.06 -3.14 -13.14
N LEU A 31 -9.77 -1.83 -13.18
CA LEU A 31 -8.82 -1.19 -12.27
C LEU A 31 -9.33 -1.17 -10.83
N PHE A 32 -10.63 -0.94 -10.63
CA PHE A 32 -11.25 -1.00 -9.32
C PHE A 32 -11.12 -2.40 -8.72
N MET A 33 -11.45 -3.45 -9.48
CA MET A 33 -11.27 -4.83 -9.03
C MET A 33 -9.81 -5.20 -8.76
N LEU A 34 -8.87 -4.65 -9.54
CA LEU A 34 -7.44 -4.82 -9.28
C LEU A 34 -7.02 -4.14 -7.97
N GLY A 35 -7.57 -2.95 -7.69
CA GLY A 35 -7.37 -2.21 -6.44
C GLY A 35 -7.89 -2.97 -5.22
N LEU A 36 -9.07 -3.58 -5.31
CA LEU A 36 -9.62 -4.43 -4.25
C LEU A 36 -8.71 -5.64 -3.98
N LYS A 37 -8.25 -6.34 -5.01
CA LYS A 37 -7.31 -7.46 -4.85
C LYS A 37 -5.97 -7.02 -4.22
N ALA A 38 -5.50 -5.83 -4.55
CA ALA A 38 -4.31 -5.24 -3.94
C ALA A 38 -4.54 -4.92 -2.46
N GLN A 39 -5.72 -4.37 -2.10
CA GLN A 39 -6.12 -4.16 -0.72
C GLN A 39 -6.16 -5.48 0.05
N ASP A 40 -6.80 -6.52 -0.48
CA ASP A 40 -6.86 -7.83 0.17
C ASP A 40 -5.47 -8.38 0.51
N ARG A 41 -4.51 -8.24 -0.41
CA ARG A 41 -3.11 -8.63 -0.14
C ARG A 41 -2.49 -7.81 0.98
N ILE A 42 -2.66 -6.48 0.97
CA ILE A 42 -2.11 -5.59 2.01
C ILE A 42 -2.67 -5.96 3.38
N LEU A 43 -3.97 -6.24 3.49
CA LEU A 43 -4.64 -6.57 4.75
C LEU A 43 -4.05 -7.82 5.44
N GLN A 44 -3.41 -8.72 4.68
CA GLN A 44 -2.76 -9.92 5.21
C GLN A 44 -1.31 -9.70 5.70
N THR A 45 -0.79 -8.47 5.61
CA THR A 45 0.62 -8.17 5.92
C THR A 45 0.81 -7.67 7.35
N GLU A 46 2.01 -7.88 7.90
CA GLU A 46 2.41 -7.29 9.20
C GLU A 46 2.37 -5.75 9.15
N ASP A 47 2.70 -5.17 7.99
CA ASP A 47 2.71 -3.72 7.77
C ASP A 47 1.29 -3.12 7.90
N PHE A 48 0.24 -3.88 7.56
CA PHE A 48 -1.12 -3.39 7.75
C PHE A 48 -1.48 -3.23 9.22
N ALA A 49 -1.08 -4.18 10.08
CA ALA A 49 -1.29 -4.06 11.52
C ALA A 49 -0.40 -2.97 12.15
N GLU A 50 0.83 -2.79 11.64
CA GLU A 50 1.78 -1.81 12.15
C GLU A 50 1.32 -0.36 11.94
N GLY A 51 0.70 -0.05 10.80
CA GLY A 51 0.30 1.31 10.46
C GLY A 51 -0.63 1.97 11.47
N PRO A 52 -1.81 1.39 11.76
CA PRO A 52 -2.73 1.88 12.78
C PRO A 52 -2.07 1.94 14.17
N ARG A 53 -1.26 0.93 14.52
CA ARG A 53 -0.58 0.88 15.81
C ARG A 53 0.40 2.03 16.00
N ALA A 54 1.28 2.26 15.03
CA ALA A 54 2.23 3.38 15.04
C ALA A 54 1.53 4.74 15.05
N PHE A 55 0.39 4.85 14.36
CA PHE A 55 -0.45 6.06 14.36
C PHE A 55 -1.03 6.35 15.74
N ILE A 56 -1.65 5.35 16.39
CA ILE A 56 -2.20 5.48 17.75
C ILE A 56 -1.08 5.81 18.76
N GLU A 57 0.05 5.14 18.66
CA GLU A 57 1.23 5.35 19.51
C GLU A 57 2.00 6.64 19.18
N LYS A 58 1.60 7.40 18.15
CA LYS A 58 2.24 8.65 17.68
C LYS A 58 3.74 8.52 17.42
N ARG A 59 4.18 7.39 16.88
CA ARG A 59 5.58 7.12 16.54
C ARG A 59 5.78 6.80 15.06
N ALA A 60 7.03 6.79 14.62
CA ALA A 60 7.35 6.27 13.30
C ALA A 60 7.01 4.76 13.21
N PRO A 61 6.38 4.30 12.12
CA PRO A 61 6.11 2.89 11.89
C PRO A 61 7.39 2.11 11.58
N ASN A 62 7.44 0.85 12.02
CA ASN A 62 8.53 -0.08 11.71
C ASN A 62 8.08 -1.08 10.64
N TRP A 63 8.19 -0.69 9.38
CA TRP A 63 7.80 -1.52 8.25
C TRP A 63 8.74 -2.72 8.08
N LYS A 64 8.15 -3.90 7.86
CA LYS A 64 8.84 -5.16 7.60
C LYS A 64 8.91 -5.47 6.11
N GLY A 65 7.96 -4.98 5.31
CA GLY A 65 7.97 -5.13 3.85
C GLY A 65 7.81 -6.56 3.33
N ARG A 66 7.32 -7.46 4.18
CA ARG A 66 7.01 -8.88 3.89
C ARG A 66 5.55 -9.17 4.18
#